data_AF-A0A3D1M9W8-F1
#
_entry.id   AF-A0A3D1M9W8-F1
#
_cell.length_a   1.000
_cell.length_b   1.000
_cell.length_c   1.000
_cell.angle_alpha   90.00
_cell.angle_beta   90.00
_cell.angle_gamma   90.00
#
_symmetry.space_group_name_H-M   'P 1'
#
loop_
_entity.id
_entity.type
_entity.pdbx_description
1 polymer ?
#
loop_
_entity_poly.entity_id
_entity_poly.type
_entity_poly.pdbx_seq_one_letter_code
_entity_poly.pdbx_strand_id
1 'polypeptide(L)'
;MRMIVPEVKPLCSFQDALREAQDMDVRLIPYENVEGMAGTRKIFSSVRPGDSVAVLIGPEGRFEETEVEEAQEAGFLPVTLGKRILRTETAGMTVLSILMYLLETD
;
A
#
# COMPACT_ATOMS: atom_id res chain seq x y z
N MET A 1 21.53 -10.32 3.15
CA MET A 1 21.00 -11.08 4.31
C MET A 1 20.36 -10.08 5.26
N ARG A 2 19.11 -10.29 5.71
CA ARG A 2 18.47 -9.39 6.68
C ARG A 2 18.68 -9.95 8.10
N MET A 3 18.97 -9.07 9.07
CA MET A 3 19.06 -9.44 10.48
C MET A 3 17.71 -9.34 11.21
N ILE A 4 16.66 -8.89 10.52
CA ILE A 4 15.30 -8.77 11.05
C ILE A 4 14.43 -9.80 10.35
N VAL A 5 13.76 -10.63 11.13
CA VAL A 5 12.76 -11.60 10.65
C VAL A 5 11.40 -10.89 10.62
N PRO A 6 10.73 -10.78 9.46
CA PRO A 6 9.38 -10.20 9.41
C PRO A 6 8.41 -11.11 10.15
N GLU A 7 7.52 -10.50 10.94
CA GLU A 7 6.44 -11.21 11.62
C GLU A 7 5.29 -11.47 10.65
N VAL A 8 4.76 -12.70 10.67
CA VAL A 8 3.50 -13.05 10.00
C VAL A 8 2.43 -13.15 11.06
N LYS A 9 1.53 -12.18 11.10
CA LYS A 9 0.43 -12.13 12.08
C LYS A 9 -0.66 -13.16 11.77
N PRO A 10 -1.48 -13.56 12.76
CA PRO A 10 -2.68 -14.36 12.52
C PRO A 10 -3.64 -13.68 11.55
N LEU A 11 -4.52 -14.48 10.95
CA LEU A 11 -5.61 -13.96 10.12
C LEU A 11 -6.47 -12.98 10.93
N CYS A 12 -6.81 -11.85 10.32
CA CYS A 12 -7.66 -10.81 10.89
C CYS A 12 -8.71 -10.36 9.88
N SER A 13 -9.75 -9.66 10.35
CA SER A 13 -10.73 -9.06 9.44
C SER A 13 -10.16 -7.83 8.73
N PHE A 14 -10.77 -7.40 7.62
CA PHE A 14 -10.42 -6.15 6.96
C PHE A 14 -10.46 -4.96 7.93
N GLN A 15 -11.49 -4.90 8.78
CA GLN A 15 -11.67 -3.86 9.79
C GLN A 15 -10.58 -3.88 10.88
N ASP A 16 -10.05 -5.06 11.23
CA ASP A 16 -8.90 -5.15 12.14
C ASP A 16 -7.63 -4.64 11.45
N ALA A 17 -7.44 -4.94 10.16
CA ALA A 17 -6.29 -4.44 9.39
C ALA A 17 -6.30 -2.90 9.27
N LEU A 18 -7.47 -2.29 9.06
CA LEU A 18 -7.62 -0.83 9.06
C LEU A 18 -7.25 -0.22 10.43
N ARG A 19 -7.75 -0.82 11.52
CA ARG A 19 -7.43 -0.38 12.89
C ARG A 19 -5.94 -0.53 13.22
N GLU A 20 -5.31 -1.62 12.79
CA GLU A 20 -3.89 -1.85 13.02
C GLU A 20 -3.01 -0.82 12.29
N ALA A 21 -3.44 -0.37 11.11
CA ALA A 21 -2.71 0.61 10.32
C ALA A 21 -2.97 2.07 10.76
N GLN A 22 -3.86 2.33 11.71
CA GLN A 22 -4.32 3.69 12.05
C GLN A 22 -3.19 4.65 12.46
N ASP A 23 -2.16 4.11 13.10
CA ASP A 23 -1.03 4.85 13.68
C ASP A 23 0.19 4.86 12.74
N MET A 24 0.05 4.33 11.51
CA MET A 24 1.11 4.34 10.51
C MET A 24 1.17 5.70 9.82
N ASP A 25 2.39 6.16 9.54
CA ASP A 25 2.64 7.48 8.93
C ASP A 25 2.07 7.56 7.51
N VAL A 26 2.21 6.47 6.75
CA VAL A 26 1.72 6.36 5.38
C VAL A 26 0.90 5.10 5.21
N ARG A 27 -0.29 5.24 4.63
CA ARG A 27 -1.21 4.15 4.34
C ARG A 27 -1.55 4.16 2.86
N LEU A 28 -1.24 3.08 2.14
CA LEU A 28 -1.39 2.98 0.69
C LEU A 28 -2.36 1.85 0.31
N ILE A 29 -3.23 2.12 -0.67
CA ILE A 29 -4.10 1.10 -1.26
C ILE A 29 -3.97 1.12 -2.79
N PRO A 30 -3.23 0.18 -3.39
CA PRO A 30 -3.21 0.01 -4.84
C PRO A 30 -4.60 -0.30 -5.37
N TYR A 31 -5.10 0.56 -6.27
CA TYR A 31 -6.47 0.49 -6.78
C TYR A 31 -6.55 0.87 -8.26
N GLU A 32 -7.33 0.13 -9.04
CA GLU A 32 -7.38 0.26 -10.50
C GLU A 32 -8.08 1.53 -11.00
N ASN A 33 -9.01 2.10 -10.23
CA ASN A 33 -9.78 3.28 -10.65
C ASN A 33 -9.08 4.61 -10.33
N VAL A 34 -7.79 4.56 -9.95
CA VAL A 34 -6.98 5.77 -9.78
C VAL A 34 -6.45 6.24 -11.14
N GLU A 35 -6.93 7.39 -11.59
CA GLU A 35 -6.54 7.95 -12.88
C GLU A 35 -5.19 8.67 -12.82
N GLY A 36 -4.29 8.28 -13.73
CA GLY A 36 -3.03 8.98 -13.97
C GLY A 36 -1.95 8.77 -12.90
N MET A 37 -0.69 8.92 -13.30
CA MET A 37 0.45 8.67 -12.40
C MET A 37 0.83 9.88 -11.54
N ALA A 38 0.27 11.07 -11.77
CA ALA A 38 0.71 12.29 -11.09
C ALA A 38 0.42 12.26 -9.58
N GLY A 39 -0.79 11.85 -9.19
CA GLY A 39 -1.18 11.69 -7.78
C GLY A 39 -0.35 10.62 -7.08
N THR A 40 -0.27 9.42 -7.68
CA THR A 40 0.60 8.33 -7.21
C THR A 40 2.04 8.80 -6.99
N ARG A 41 2.65 9.47 -7.96
CA ARG A 41 4.04 9.95 -7.84
C ARG A 41 4.20 10.91 -6.68
N LYS A 42 3.26 11.84 -6.50
CA LYS A 42 3.27 12.79 -5.38
C LYS A 42 3.21 12.06 -4.04
N ILE A 43 2.31 11.07 -3.90
CA ILE A 43 2.16 10.27 -2.69
C ILE A 43 3.45 9.50 -2.40
N PHE A 44 3.96 8.72 -3.35
CA PHE A 44 5.20 7.96 -3.15
C PHE A 44 6.41 8.86 -2.86
N SER A 45 6.52 10.04 -3.49
CA SER A 45 7.59 11.00 -3.22
C SER A 45 7.49 11.69 -1.85
N SER A 46 6.35 11.58 -1.18
CA SER A 46 6.15 12.15 0.16
C SER A 46 6.61 11.23 1.29
N VAL A 47 6.81 9.95 1.00
CA VAL A 47 7.32 8.95 1.95
C VAL A 47 8.79 9.23 2.24
N ARG A 48 9.18 9.22 3.51
CA ARG A 48 10.52 9.57 3.97
C ARG A 48 11.19 8.39 4.68
N PRO A 49 12.53 8.36 4.74
CA PRO A 49 13.24 7.40 5.57
C PRO A 49 12.80 7.52 7.04
N GLY A 50 12.42 6.39 7.64
CA GLY A 50 11.91 6.31 9.01
C GLY A 50 10.39 6.24 9.11
N ASP A 51 9.65 6.57 8.06
CA ASP A 51 8.19 6.44 8.05
C ASP A 51 7.76 4.98 8.17
N SER A 52 6.73 4.74 8.98
CA SER A 52 5.99 3.49 9.01
C SER A 52 4.96 3.46 7.88
N VAL A 53 5.00 2.42 7.04
CA VAL A 53 4.18 2.32 5.83
C VAL A 53 3.31 1.08 5.85
N ALA A 54 1.99 1.27 5.85
CA ALA A 54 1.01 0.22 5.63
C ALA A 54 0.59 0.17 4.15
N VAL A 55 0.46 -1.04 3.61
CA VAL A 55 0.00 -1.26 2.24
C VAL A 55 -1.09 -2.34 2.23
N LEU A 56 -2.28 -2.00 1.77
CA LEU A 56 -3.37 -2.96 1.58
C LEU A 56 -3.33 -3.50 0.15
N ILE A 57 -3.00 -4.78 0.00
CA ILE A 57 -3.01 -5.45 -1.29
C ILE A 57 -4.28 -6.30 -1.40
N GLY A 58 -5.09 -6.00 -2.42
CA GLY A 58 -6.37 -6.68 -2.63
C GLY A 58 -6.21 -8.13 -3.08
N PRO A 59 -7.24 -8.96 -2.83
CA PRO A 59 -7.28 -10.34 -3.32
C PRO A 59 -7.40 -10.38 -4.85
N GLU A 60 -7.44 -11.57 -5.45
CA GLU A 60 -7.57 -11.74 -6.90
C GLU A 60 -8.84 -11.08 -7.48
N GLY A 61 -9.90 -10.99 -6.67
CA GLY A 61 -11.17 -10.32 -6.96
C GLY A 61 -11.13 -8.79 -6.82
N ARG A 62 -10.00 -8.22 -6.40
CA ARG A 62 -9.79 -6.79 -6.10
C ARG A 62 -10.60 -6.34 -4.89
N PHE A 63 -10.49 -5.06 -4.55
CA PHE A 63 -11.33 -4.43 -3.53
C PHE A 63 -12.67 -4.02 -4.11
N GLU A 64 -13.73 -4.17 -3.34
CA GLU A 64 -15.01 -3.53 -3.62
C GLU A 64 -14.88 -2.00 -3.47
N GLU A 65 -15.74 -1.24 -4.17
CA GLU A 65 -15.73 0.23 -4.05
C GLU A 65 -15.94 0.69 -2.60
N THR A 66 -16.82 0.01 -1.88
CA THR A 66 -17.08 0.23 -0.44
C THR A 66 -15.86 -0.04 0.43
N GLU A 67 -15.08 -1.08 0.16
CA GLU A 67 -13.84 -1.35 0.89
C GLU A 67 -12.79 -0.26 0.67
N VAL A 68 -12.71 0.28 -0.56
CA VAL A 68 -11.81 1.40 -0.87
C VAL A 68 -12.28 2.67 -0.16
N GLU A 69 -13.58 2.96 -0.14
CA GLU A 69 -14.15 4.08 0.61
C GLU A 69 -13.84 3.96 2.11
N GLU A 70 -14.08 2.80 2.72
CA GLU A 70 -13.74 2.52 4.12
C GLU A 70 -12.24 2.69 4.40
N ALA A 71 -11.37 2.22 3.50
CA ALA A 71 -9.94 2.41 3.61
C ALA A 71 -9.55 3.90 3.53
N GLN A 72 -10.17 4.66 2.62
CA GLN A 72 -9.94 6.10 2.50
C GLN A 72 -10.38 6.86 3.75
N GLU A 73 -11.52 6.51 4.33
CA GLU A 73 -11.97 7.04 5.63
C GLU A 73 -10.97 6.71 6.75
N ALA A 74 -10.35 5.52 6.70
CA ALA A 74 -9.26 5.12 7.59
C ALA A 74 -7.89 5.73 7.21
N GLY A 75 -7.84 6.67 6.26
CA GLY A 75 -6.65 7.42 5.88
C GLY A 75 -5.73 6.74 4.86
N PHE A 76 -6.17 5.65 4.21
CA PHE A 76 -5.45 5.07 3.09
C PHE A 76 -5.54 5.95 1.84
N LEU A 77 -4.40 6.12 1.18
CA LEU A 77 -4.26 6.88 -0.04
C LEU A 77 -4.32 5.93 -1.23
N PRO A 78 -5.33 6.05 -2.11
CA PRO A 78 -5.45 5.21 -3.28
C PRO A 78 -4.37 5.56 -4.30
N VAL A 79 -3.68 4.54 -4.82
CA VAL A 79 -2.59 4.71 -5.80
C VAL A 79 -2.76 3.75 -6.97
N THR A 80 -2.44 4.20 -8.18
CA THR A 80 -2.28 3.31 -9.34
C THR A 80 -0.85 2.78 -9.45
N LEU A 81 -0.66 1.53 -9.88
CA LEU A 81 0.64 0.95 -10.24
C LEU A 81 0.92 0.96 -11.75
N GLY A 82 0.17 1.80 -12.49
CA GLY A 82 0.29 1.99 -13.93
C GLY A 82 -0.92 1.49 -14.70
N LYS A 83 -0.81 1.46 -16.04
CA LYS A 83 -1.93 1.16 -16.95
C LYS A 83 -2.41 -0.30 -16.92
N ARG A 84 -1.62 -1.20 -16.34
CA ARG A 84 -1.91 -2.64 -16.30
C ARG A 84 -2.33 -3.02 -14.91
N ILE A 85 -3.40 -3.79 -14.83
CA ILE A 85 -3.84 -4.41 -13.58
C ILE A 85 -2.84 -5.51 -13.25
N LEU A 86 -2.18 -5.37 -12.11
CA LEU A 86 -1.22 -6.34 -11.62
C LEU A 86 -1.95 -7.42 -10.82
N ARG A 87 -1.44 -8.65 -10.84
CA ARG A 87 -1.92 -9.71 -9.96
C ARG A 87 -1.53 -9.41 -8.51
N THR A 88 -2.27 -9.97 -7.56
CA THR A 88 -2.04 -9.80 -6.12
C THR A 88 -0.58 -10.03 -5.73
N GLU A 89 0.06 -11.10 -6.21
CA GLU A 89 1.46 -11.40 -5.91
C GLU A 89 2.45 -10.38 -6.50
N THR A 90 2.09 -9.73 -7.61
CA THR A 90 2.94 -8.76 -8.29
C THR A 90 2.76 -7.35 -7.72
N ALA A 91 1.55 -6.99 -7.29
CA ALA A 91 1.25 -5.68 -6.74
C ALA A 91 2.09 -5.37 -5.49
N GLY A 92 2.12 -6.30 -4.52
CA GLY A 92 2.92 -6.14 -3.29
C GLY A 92 4.41 -5.96 -3.57
N MET A 93 4.98 -6.83 -4.43
CA MET A 93 6.38 -6.72 -4.84
C MET A 93 6.71 -5.41 -5.56
N THR A 94 5.76 -4.91 -6.36
CA THR A 94 5.93 -3.65 -7.10
C THR A 94 5.96 -2.46 -6.15
N VAL A 95 5.04 -2.38 -5.18
CA VAL A 95 5.03 -1.32 -4.17
C VAL A 95 6.33 -1.32 -3.37
N LEU A 96 6.76 -2.49 -2.87
CA LEU A 96 8.02 -2.62 -2.16
C LEU A 96 9.22 -2.16 -3.00
N SER A 97 9.26 -2.53 -4.28
CA SER A 97 10.35 -2.12 -5.19
C SER A 97 10.40 -0.60 -5.39
N ILE A 98 9.24 0.05 -5.53
CA ILE A 98 9.16 1.51 -5.65
C ILE A 98 9.64 2.18 -4.36
N LEU A 99 9.17 1.73 -3.20
CA LEU A 99 9.57 2.28 -1.90
C LEU A 99 11.06 2.10 -1.66
N MET A 100 11.62 0.91 -1.91
CA MET A 100 13.06 0.68 -1.81
C MET A 100 13.83 1.63 -2.71
N TYR A 101 13.45 1.76 -3.98
CA TYR A 101 14.14 2.66 -4.92
C TYR A 101 14.12 4.13 -4.48
N LEU A 102 13.00 4.60 -3.91
CA LEU A 102 12.85 6.01 -3.50
C LEU A 102 13.52 6.32 -2.16
N LEU A 103 13.60 5.34 -1.27
CA LEU A 103 14.10 5.51 0.10
C LEU A 103 15.57 5.13 0.26
N GLU A 104 16.14 4.36 -0.68
CA GLU A 104 17.57 4.07 -0.69
C GLU A 104 18.35 5.37 -0.90
N THR A 105 19.24 5.68 0.04
CA THR A 105 20.18 6.79 -0.04
C THR A 105 21.59 6.23 -0.07
N ASP A 106 22.48 6.81 -0.88
CA ASP A 106 23.91 6.48 -0.90
C ASP A 106 24.61 6.75 0.45
#